data_AF-A0A2D8ENQ3-F1
#
_entry.id   AF-A0A2D8ENQ3-F1
#
_cell.length_a   1.000
_cell.length_b   1.000
_cell.length_c   1.000
_cell.angle_alpha   90.00
_cell.angle_beta   90.00
_cell.angle_gamma   90.00
#
_symmetry.space_group_name_H-M   'P 1'
#
loop_
_entity.id
_entity.type
_entity.pdbx_description
1 polymer ?
#
loop_
_entity_poly.entity_id
_entity_poly.type
_entity_poly.pdbx_seq_one_letter_code
_entity_poly.pdbx_strand_id
1 'polypeptide(L)'
;MAKKITVDTDGVSKKTTMEYDANEEHYVYKTEQKIDPIKDLAKSQLDLHRPGDLIGNTQKHWQKVGEIPAVLYHELLVKFGEPRDNPKAWLRWLQDKDNEAFRTTNGRLI
;
A
#
# COMPACT_ATOMS: atom_id res chain seq x y z
N MET A 1 -2.35 -35.66 -4.48
CA MET A 1 -3.21 -35.03 -3.45
C MET A 1 -2.36 -33.95 -2.77
N ALA A 2 -2.55 -32.68 -3.10
CA ALA A 2 -1.76 -31.57 -2.55
C ALA A 2 -2.14 -31.33 -1.07
N LYS A 3 -1.14 -31.21 -0.19
CA LYS A 3 -1.36 -30.97 1.24
C LYS A 3 -1.40 -29.46 1.48
N LYS A 4 -2.61 -28.91 1.62
CA LYS A 4 -2.80 -27.49 1.94
C LYS A 4 -2.48 -27.24 3.41
N ILE A 5 -1.43 -26.46 3.70
CA ILE A 5 -1.08 -26.04 5.05
C ILE A 5 -1.38 -24.54 5.17
N THR A 6 -2.58 -24.20 5.64
CA THR A 6 -2.95 -22.81 5.91
C THR A 6 -2.25 -22.37 7.20
N VAL A 7 -1.21 -21.54 7.08
CA VAL A 7 -0.59 -20.88 8.24
C VAL A 7 -1.31 -19.56 8.48
N ASP A 8 -2.42 -19.62 9.21
CA ASP A 8 -3.16 -18.42 9.58
C ASP A 8 -2.40 -17.67 10.68
N THR A 9 -1.81 -16.54 10.33
CA THR A 9 -1.30 -15.58 11.32
C THR A 9 -2.38 -14.52 11.44
N ASP A 10 -3.24 -14.67 12.44
CA ASP A 10 -4.47 -13.89 12.63
C ASP A 10 -4.15 -12.45 13.08
N GLY A 11 -3.54 -11.69 12.18
CA GLY A 11 -3.26 -10.27 12.34
C GLY A 11 -4.27 -9.47 11.54
N VAL A 12 -5.53 -9.39 12.00
CA VAL A 12 -6.69 -8.52 11.67
C VAL A 12 -6.99 -8.14 10.20
N SER A 13 -6.00 -8.01 9.32
CA SER A 13 -6.09 -7.57 7.94
C SER A 13 -5.23 -8.37 6.94
N LYS A 14 -4.30 -9.23 7.36
CA LYS A 14 -3.39 -9.96 6.45
C LYS A 14 -3.50 -11.47 6.65
N LYS A 15 -3.71 -12.21 5.56
CA LYS A 15 -3.76 -13.67 5.53
C LYS A 15 -2.66 -14.19 4.60
N THR A 16 -1.80 -15.07 5.11
CA THR A 16 -0.76 -15.72 4.30
C THR A 16 -1.09 -17.20 4.20
N THR A 17 -1.34 -17.71 3.00
CA THR A 17 -1.59 -19.13 2.75
C THR A 17 -0.36 -19.74 2.10
N MET A 18 0.14 -20.84 2.65
CA MET A 18 1.22 -21.63 2.07
C MET A 18 0.61 -22.87 1.40
N GLU A 19 0.71 -22.95 0.08
CA GLU A 19 0.28 -24.11 -0.70
C GLU A 19 1.52 -24.90 -1.12
N TYR A 20 1.57 -26.18 -0.73
CA TYR A 20 2.60 -27.10 -1.18
C TYR A 20 2.03 -27.94 -2.32
N ASP A 21 2.53 -27.74 -3.54
CA ASP A 21 2.18 -28.56 -4.68
C ASP A 21 3.14 -29.76 -4.77
N ALA A 22 2.59 -30.95 -4.53
CA ALA A 22 3.36 -32.19 -4.47
C ALA A 22 3.83 -32.69 -5.86
N ASN A 23 3.37 -32.09 -6.96
CA ASN A 23 3.75 -32.51 -8.32
C ASN A 23 4.96 -31.74 -8.87
N GLU A 24 5.21 -30.51 -8.42
CA GLU A 24 6.26 -29.63 -8.95
C GLU A 24 7.38 -29.33 -7.95
N GLU A 25 7.35 -29.90 -6.73
CA GLU A 25 8.31 -29.65 -5.64
C GLU A 25 8.49 -28.15 -5.29
N HIS A 26 7.51 -27.30 -5.61
CA HIS A 26 7.56 -25.86 -5.33
C HIS A 26 6.57 -25.45 -4.23
N TYR A 27 7.00 -24.49 -3.40
CA TYR A 27 6.17 -23.82 -2.42
C TYR A 27 5.53 -22.58 -3.04
N VAL A 28 4.19 -22.50 -3.03
CA VAL A 28 3.45 -21.32 -3.48
C VAL A 28 2.97 -20.54 -2.25
N TYR A 29 3.50 -19.34 -2.06
CA TYR A 29 3.08 -18.43 -1.00
C TYR A 29 2.06 -17.43 -1.57
N LYS A 30 0.83 -17.46 -1.05
CA LYS A 30 -0.23 -16.50 -1.37
C LYS A 30 -0.45 -15.56 -0.20
N THR A 31 -0.29 -14.26 -0.41
CA THR A 31 -0.54 -13.26 0.62
C THR A 31 -1.74 -12.42 0.22
N GLU A 32 -2.80 -12.45 1.03
CA GLU A 32 -4.01 -11.66 0.85
C GLU A 32 -4.08 -10.59 1.95
N GLN A 33 -4.43 -9.35 1.60
CA GLN A 33 -4.65 -8.27 2.56
C GLN A 33 -5.99 -7.61 2.31
N LYS A 34 -6.80 -7.45 3.36
CA LYS A 34 -8.02 -6.65 3.31
C LYS A 34 -7.65 -5.17 3.18
N ILE A 35 -8.09 -4.56 2.08
CA ILE A 35 -7.74 -3.18 1.72
C ILE A 35 -8.77 -2.14 2.18
N ASP A 36 -9.98 -2.57 2.55
CA ASP A 36 -11.07 -1.68 2.96
C ASP A 36 -10.68 -0.71 4.09
N PRO A 37 -10.11 -1.18 5.23
CA PRO A 37 -9.75 -0.25 6.31
C PRO A 37 -8.64 0.74 5.91
N ILE A 38 -7.80 0.36 4.93
CA ILE A 38 -6.72 1.20 4.43
C ILE A 38 -7.29 2.32 3.54
N LYS A 39 -8.26 1.99 2.69
CA LYS A 39 -8.97 2.97 1.85
C LYS A 39 -9.76 3.95 2.70
N ASP A 40 -10.45 3.47 3.73
CA ASP A 40 -11.19 4.34 4.65
C ASP A 40 -10.26 5.30 5.40
N LEU A 41 -9.11 4.80 5.86
CA LEU A 41 -8.10 5.63 6.48
C LEU A 41 -7.53 6.66 5.50
N ALA A 42 -7.20 6.26 4.28
CA ALA A 42 -6.69 7.15 3.24
C ALA A 42 -7.69 8.27 2.92
N LYS A 43 -8.97 7.92 2.78
CA LYS A 43 -10.06 8.86 2.55
C LYS A 43 -10.24 9.82 3.71
N SER A 44 -10.21 9.34 4.95
CA SER A 44 -10.32 10.24 6.13
C SER A 44 -9.18 11.27 6.18
N GLN A 45 -7.97 10.87 5.76
CA GLN A 45 -6.81 11.77 5.70
C GLN A 45 -6.92 12.76 4.54
N LEU A 46 -7.49 12.33 3.41
CA LEU A 46 -7.80 13.19 2.27
C LEU A 46 -8.87 14.24 2.64
N ASP A 47 -9.92 13.86 3.36
CA ASP A 47 -10.98 14.77 3.79
C ASP A 47 -10.47 15.81 4.80
N LEU A 48 -9.49 15.42 5.64
CA LEU A 48 -8.81 16.31 6.57
C LEU A 48 -7.84 17.27 5.87
N HIS A 49 -7.40 16.96 4.65
CA HIS A 49 -6.43 17.77 3.94
C HIS A 49 -7.04 19.07 3.42
N ARG A 50 -6.58 20.22 3.94
CA ARG A 50 -6.98 21.54 3.43
C ARG A 50 -5.86 22.20 2.63
N PRO A 51 -6.14 22.72 1.42
CA PRO A 51 -5.18 23.53 0.68
C PRO A 51 -4.72 24.73 1.53
N GLY A 52 -3.41 24.83 1.79
CA GLY A 52 -2.83 25.88 2.62
C GLY A 52 -2.47 25.48 4.06
N ASP A 53 -2.76 24.24 4.50
CA ASP A 53 -2.36 23.75 5.83
C ASP A 53 -0.83 23.70 6.05
N LEU A 54 -0.06 23.74 4.96
CA LEU A 54 1.40 23.81 4.96
C LEU A 54 1.94 25.25 5.09
N ILE A 55 1.07 26.26 4.95
CA ILE A 55 1.44 27.68 4.95
C ILE A 55 1.36 28.19 6.40
N GLY A 56 2.42 27.95 7.17
CA GLY A 56 2.56 28.47 8.53
C GLY A 56 3.70 27.81 9.31
N ASN A 57 4.13 28.45 10.41
CA ASN A 57 5.22 28.02 11.29
C ASN A 57 4.83 26.81 12.17
N THR A 58 4.10 25.86 11.60
CA THR A 58 3.66 24.64 12.27
C THR A 58 4.57 23.50 11.85
N GLN A 59 4.90 22.59 12.78
CA GLN A 59 5.72 21.39 12.55
C GLN A 59 5.15 20.42 11.50
N LYS A 60 4.10 20.80 10.77
CA LYS A 60 3.45 20.06 9.67
C LYS A 60 4.26 20.14 8.37
N HIS A 61 5.59 20.15 8.39
CA HIS A 61 6.39 20.23 7.17
C HIS A 61 6.41 18.92 6.37
N TRP A 62 6.03 17.80 6.99
CA TRP A 62 5.97 16.50 6.33
C TRP A 62 4.53 16.11 6.10
N GLN A 63 4.14 16.11 4.82
CA GLN A 63 2.83 15.69 4.39
C GLN A 63 2.88 14.25 3.92
N LYS A 64 1.99 13.43 4.47
CA LYS A 64 1.77 12.08 3.97
C LYS A 64 1.06 12.15 2.61
N VAL A 65 1.63 11.52 1.59
CA VAL A 65 1.15 11.56 0.19
C VAL A 65 0.24 10.38 -0.19
N GLY A 66 0.37 9.25 0.50
CA GLY A 66 -0.49 8.09 0.31
C GLY A 66 -0.38 7.10 1.46
N GLU A 67 -1.37 6.21 1.55
CA GLU A 67 -1.39 5.03 2.41
C GLU A 67 -1.50 3.78 1.54
N ILE A 68 -0.40 3.03 1.44
CA ILE A 68 -0.29 1.87 0.56
C ILE A 68 -0.32 0.59 1.39
N PRO A 69 -1.16 -0.41 1.06
CA PRO A 69 -1.13 -1.71 1.70
C PRO A 69 0.26 -2.36 1.61
N ALA A 70 0.69 -3.02 2.69
CA ALA A 70 2.04 -3.59 2.79
C ALA A 70 2.35 -4.58 1.65
N VAL A 71 1.37 -5.37 1.21
CA VAL A 71 1.55 -6.31 0.10
C VAL A 71 1.94 -5.57 -1.19
N LEU A 72 1.20 -4.52 -1.51
CA LEU A 72 1.43 -3.71 -2.70
C LEU A 72 2.72 -2.87 -2.58
N TYR A 73 3.03 -2.39 -1.38
CA TYR A 73 4.27 -1.65 -1.13
C TYR A 73 5.51 -2.46 -1.47
N HIS A 74 5.56 -3.75 -1.10
CA HIS A 74 6.70 -4.61 -1.43
C HIS A 74 6.81 -4.90 -2.94
N GLU A 75 5.69 -5.04 -3.64
CA GLU A 75 5.70 -5.16 -5.10
C GLU A 75 6.23 -3.88 -5.78
N LEU A 76 5.81 -2.72 -5.29
CA LEU A 76 6.26 -1.42 -5.79
C LEU A 76 7.74 -1.15 -5.49
N LEU A 77 8.23 -1.61 -4.33
CA LEU A 77 9.66 -1.56 -4.00
C LEU A 77 10.50 -2.34 -5.01
N VAL A 78 10.08 -3.54 -5.39
CA VAL A 78 10.80 -4.33 -6.41
C VAL A 78 10.77 -3.64 -7.77
N LYS A 79 9.65 -2.98 -8.11
CA LYS A 79 9.45 -2.34 -9.41
C LYS A 79 10.16 -0.98 -9.55
N PHE A 80 10.13 -0.15 -8.51
CA PHE A 80 10.55 1.24 -8.56
C PHE A 80 11.77 1.57 -7.70
N GLY A 81 12.19 0.65 -6.82
CA GLY A 81 13.21 0.90 -5.79
C GLY A 81 12.66 1.68 -4.59
N GLU A 82 13.56 2.14 -3.72
CA GLU A 82 13.14 2.92 -2.55
C GLU A 82 12.44 4.22 -2.96
N PRO A 83 11.36 4.63 -2.27
CA PRO A 83 10.66 5.88 -2.56
C PRO A 83 11.53 7.14 -2.52
N ARG A 84 12.62 7.09 -1.76
CA ARG A 84 13.59 8.20 -1.62
C ARG A 84 14.44 8.38 -2.87
N ASP A 85 14.77 7.29 -3.54
CA ASP A 85 15.61 7.28 -4.73
C ASP A 85 14.79 7.57 -6.00
N ASN A 86 13.51 7.17 -6.01
CA ASN A 86 12.63 7.36 -7.16
C ASN A 86 11.27 8.00 -6.83
N PRO A 87 11.21 9.16 -6.17
CA PRO A 87 9.96 9.74 -5.68
C PRO A 87 8.96 10.01 -6.82
N LYS A 88 9.44 10.35 -8.03
CA LYS A 88 8.59 10.63 -9.19
C LYS A 88 7.78 9.41 -9.64
N ALA A 89 8.38 8.21 -9.65
CA ALA A 89 7.67 7.00 -10.06
C ALA A 89 6.54 6.66 -9.06
N TRP A 90 6.83 6.78 -7.77
CA TRP A 90 5.86 6.56 -6.70
C TRP A 90 4.70 7.56 -6.74
N LEU A 91 5.00 8.86 -6.93
CA LEU A 91 3.97 9.89 -7.04
C LEU A 91 3.13 9.75 -8.32
N ARG A 92 3.72 9.27 -9.43
CA ARG A 92 2.99 9.00 -10.67
C ARG A 92 2.03 7.83 -10.49
N TRP A 93 2.50 6.76 -9.86
CA TRP A 93 1.67 5.60 -9.54
C TRP A 93 0.47 5.98 -8.67
N LEU A 94 0.65 6.86 -7.69
CA LEU A 94 -0.44 7.40 -6.86
C LEU A 94 -1.41 8.33 -7.60
N GLN A 95 -1.03 8.89 -8.76
CA GLN A 95 -1.92 9.68 -9.61
C GLN A 95 -2.76 8.86 -10.58
N ASP A 96 -2.38 7.60 -10.83
CA ASP A 96 -3.16 6.73 -11.71
C ASP A 96 -4.56 6.50 -11.13
N LYS A 97 -5.61 6.57 -11.96
CA LYS A 97 -7.02 6.49 -11.52
C LYS A 97 -7.33 5.23 -10.71
N ASP A 98 -6.66 4.12 -11.04
CA ASP A 98 -6.83 2.85 -10.36
C ASP A 98 -6.27 2.86 -8.91
N ASN A 99 -5.35 3.77 -8.62
CA ASN A 99 -4.63 3.86 -7.34
C ASN A 99 -4.99 5.11 -6.53
N GLU A 100 -5.85 5.99 -7.06
CA GLU A 100 -6.27 7.23 -6.40
C GLU A 100 -6.88 6.98 -5.01
N ALA A 101 -7.50 5.80 -4.80
CA ALA A 101 -8.06 5.38 -3.52
C ALA A 101 -7.02 5.27 -2.38
N PHE A 102 -5.72 5.18 -2.70
CA PHE A 102 -4.63 5.12 -1.72
C PHE A 102 -4.04 6.49 -1.40
N ARG A 103 -4.54 7.55 -2.02
CA ARG A 103 -3.99 8.89 -1.91
C ARG A 103 -4.57 9.65 -0.72
N THR A 104 -3.74 10.42 -0.04
CA THR A 104 -4.10 11.13 1.21
C THR A 104 -4.08 12.65 1.08
N THR A 105 -3.80 13.19 -0.11
CA THR A 105 -3.68 14.65 -0.33
C THR A 105 -4.47 15.10 -1.55
N ASN A 106 -5.09 16.28 -1.48
CA ASN A 106 -5.72 16.93 -2.63
C ASN A 106 -4.71 17.88 -3.31
N GLY A 107 -4.45 17.69 -4.60
CA GLY A 107 -3.45 18.46 -5.35
C GLY A 107 -2.59 17.64 -6.33
N ARG A 108 -2.21 18.21 -7.45
CA ARG A 108 -1.39 17.51 -8.45
C ARG A 108 0.01 17.26 -7.87
N LEU A 109 0.43 15.99 -7.77
CA LEU A 109 1.71 15.59 -7.18
C LEU A 109 2.91 15.76 -8.13
N ILE A 110 2.64 15.91 -9.44
CA ILE A 110 3.59 16.02 -10.58
C ILE A 110 2.88 16.72 -11.74
#